data_AF-A0A955SHU4-F1
#
_entry.id   AF-A0A955SHU4-F1
#
_cell.length_a   1.000
_cell.length_b   1.000
_cell.length_c   1.000
_cell.angle_alpha   90.00
_cell.angle_beta   90.00
_cell.angle_gamma   90.00
#
_symmetry.space_group_name_H-M   'P 1'
#
loop_
_entity.id
_entity.type
_entity.pdbx_description
1 polymer ?
#
loop_
_entity_poly.entity_id
_entity_poly.type
_entity_poly.pdbx_seq_one_letter_code
_entity_poly.pdbx_strand_id
1 'polypeptide(L)'
;MPLNSFHPVVQEWFTTNLGPPTDVQRASWPAIHSGQHALISAPTGSGKTLAAFLTCIDHLLRQAIGGELEDGIQVVYVSPLRALSHDIHKNLELPLAEISEMALSAGFLGPRIRV
;
A
#
# COMPACT_ATOMS: atom_id res chain seq x y z
N MET A 1 -3.34 16.99 4.32
CA MET A 1 -3.28 15.78 5.16
C MET A 1 -2.48 14.73 4.42
N PRO A 2 -1.63 13.92 5.08
CA PRO A 2 -0.66 13.08 4.38
C PRO A 2 -1.29 11.91 3.61
N LEU A 3 -2.58 11.62 3.79
CA LEU A 3 -3.31 10.69 2.90
C LEU A 3 -3.55 11.29 1.50
N ASN A 4 -3.55 12.61 1.35
CA ASN A 4 -3.82 13.28 0.07
C ASN A 4 -2.73 13.06 -0.99
N SER A 5 -1.56 12.52 -0.60
CA SER A 5 -0.49 12.16 -1.53
C SER A 5 -0.77 10.85 -2.27
N PHE A 6 -1.70 10.03 -1.78
CA PHE A 6 -2.08 8.76 -2.39
C PHE A 6 -3.04 8.98 -3.56
N HIS A 7 -3.20 7.96 -4.40
CA HIS A 7 -4.20 7.93 -5.45
C HIS A 7 -5.60 7.97 -4.84
N PRO A 8 -6.58 8.69 -5.43
CA PRO A 8 -7.92 8.84 -4.85
C PRO A 8 -8.59 7.53 -4.43
N VAL A 9 -8.44 6.46 -5.23
CA VAL A 9 -8.94 5.12 -4.90
C VAL A 9 -8.35 4.58 -3.60
N VAL A 10 -7.04 4.76 -3.39
CA VAL A 10 -6.36 4.31 -2.17
C VAL A 10 -6.79 5.15 -0.97
N GLN A 11 -7.00 6.46 -1.16
CA GLN A 11 -7.52 7.35 -0.11
C GLN A 11 -8.91 6.91 0.35
N GLU A 12 -9.79 6.63 -0.60
CA GLU A 12 -11.17 6.19 -0.36
C GLU A 12 -11.20 4.81 0.31
N TRP A 13 -10.45 3.84 -0.21
CA TRP A 13 -10.31 2.52 0.42
C TRP A 13 -9.82 2.64 1.86
N PHE A 14 -8.76 3.42 2.10
CA PHE A 14 -8.16 3.57 3.42
C PHE A 14 -9.15 4.20 4.40
N THR A 15 -9.80 5.30 4.00
CA THR A 15 -10.72 6.04 4.87
C THR A 15 -11.94 5.20 5.22
N THR A 16 -12.46 4.42 4.26
CA THR A 16 -13.65 3.59 4.44
C THR A 16 -13.38 2.38 5.33
N ASN A 17 -12.23 1.73 5.17
CA ASN A 17 -11.94 0.48 5.87
C ASN A 17 -11.22 0.67 7.22
N LEU A 18 -10.42 1.73 7.35
CA LEU A 18 -9.49 1.91 8.48
C LEU A 18 -9.70 3.22 9.23
N GLY A 19 -10.47 4.15 8.66
CA GLY A 19 -10.70 5.47 9.23
C GLY A 19 -9.47 6.38 9.13
N PRO A 20 -9.22 7.24 10.13
CA PRO A 20 -8.12 8.20 10.06
C PRO A 20 -6.75 7.50 10.21
N PRO A 21 -5.70 7.98 9.52
CA PRO A 21 -4.34 7.44 9.67
C PRO A 21 -3.84 7.49 11.12
N THR A 22 -2.88 6.64 11.47
CA THR A 22 -2.14 6.74 12.73
C THR A 22 -1.05 7.82 12.65
N ASP A 23 -0.51 8.26 13.78
CA ASP A 23 0.60 9.23 13.79
C ASP A 23 1.84 8.70 13.06
N VAL A 24 2.14 7.41 13.21
CA VAL A 24 3.27 6.75 12.54
C VAL A 24 3.08 6.74 11.03
N GLN A 25 1.87 6.47 10.55
CA GLN A 25 1.54 6.54 9.13
C GLN A 25 1.70 7.97 8.60
N ARG A 26 1.11 8.96 9.29
CA ARG A 26 1.24 10.37 8.91
C ARG A 26 2.69 10.84 8.82
N ALA A 27 3.52 10.45 9.78
CA ALA A 27 4.91 10.86 9.86
C ALA A 27 5.81 10.13 8.86
N SER A 28 5.50 8.87 8.52
CA SER A 28 6.34 8.06 7.62
C SER A 28 6.09 8.33 6.15
N TRP A 29 4.84 8.60 5.74
CA TRP A 29 4.51 8.76 4.32
C TRP A 29 5.32 9.84 3.60
N PRO A 30 5.53 11.06 4.13
CA PRO A 30 6.37 12.06 3.45
C PRO A 30 7.79 11.54 3.16
N ALA A 31 8.39 10.80 4.10
CA ALA A 31 9.72 10.22 3.93
C ALA A 31 9.71 9.12 2.85
N ILE A 32 8.72 8.21 2.87
CA ILE A 32 8.64 7.12 1.89
C ILE A 32 8.38 7.67 0.47
N HIS A 33 7.46 8.63 0.31
CA HIS A 33 7.14 9.23 -0.99
C HIS A 33 8.29 10.02 -1.59
N SER A 34 9.29 10.43 -0.79
CA SER A 34 10.48 11.12 -1.30
C SER A 34 11.38 10.23 -2.17
N GLY A 35 11.13 8.91 -2.20
CA GLY A 35 11.97 7.92 -2.88
C GLY A 35 13.27 7.60 -2.12
N GLN A 36 13.49 8.18 -0.94
CA GLN A 36 14.63 7.88 -0.09
C GLN A 36 14.38 6.65 0.79
N HIS A 37 15.46 6.05 1.28
CA HIS A 37 15.36 5.00 2.29
C HIS A 37 14.75 5.54 3.59
N ALA A 38 13.74 4.85 4.11
CA ALA A 38 13.05 5.24 5.34
C ALA A 38 13.12 4.12 6.38
N LEU A 39 13.44 4.49 7.63
CA LEU A 39 13.36 3.61 8.80
C LEU A 39 12.22 4.07 9.70
N ILE A 40 11.22 3.20 9.90
CA ILE A 40 10.09 3.48 10.79
C ILE A 40 10.33 2.78 12.12
N SER A 41 10.63 3.54 13.17
CA SER A 41 10.72 3.03 14.54
C SER A 41 9.47 3.40 15.33
N ALA A 42 8.66 2.39 15.65
CA ALA A 42 7.41 2.56 16.39
C ALA A 42 7.00 1.26 17.09
N PRO A 43 6.20 1.34 18.18
CA PRO A 43 5.66 0.17 18.86
C PRO A 43 4.91 -0.82 17.94
N THR A 44 4.67 -2.03 18.43
CA THR A 44 3.73 -2.96 17.80
C THR A 44 2.31 -2.37 17.80
N GLY A 45 1.50 -2.72 16.80
CA GLY A 45 0.15 -2.18 16.67
C GLY A 45 0.05 -0.74 16.13
N SER A 46 1.15 0.00 15.95
CA SER A 46 1.09 1.39 15.48
C SER A 46 0.81 1.58 13.98
N GLY A 47 0.60 0.50 13.21
CA GLY A 47 0.31 0.55 11.78
C GLY A 47 1.53 0.71 10.85
N LYS A 48 2.76 0.49 11.34
CA LYS A 48 4.00 0.62 10.55
C LYS A 48 4.05 -0.25 9.29
N THR A 49 3.53 -1.46 9.37
CA THR A 49 3.49 -2.43 8.26
C THR A 49 2.62 -1.90 7.13
N LEU A 50 1.40 -1.48 7.45
CA LEU A 50 0.49 -0.89 6.48
C LEU A 50 1.03 0.45 5.95
N ALA A 51 1.75 1.23 6.77
CA ALA A 51 2.36 2.47 6.30
C ALA A 51 3.28 2.23 5.10
N ALA A 52 4.12 1.18 5.15
CA ALA A 52 5.00 0.79 4.07
C ALA A 52 4.26 0.11 2.90
N PHE A 53 3.36 -0.84 3.18
CA PHE A 53 2.65 -1.54 2.12
C PHE A 53 1.68 -0.65 1.34
N LEU A 54 1.00 0.28 2.01
CA LEU A 54 0.08 1.19 1.33
C LEU A 54 0.81 2.05 0.29
N THR A 55 2.02 2.51 0.60
CA THR A 55 2.86 3.25 -0.37
C THR A 55 3.28 2.39 -1.55
N CYS A 56 3.57 1.11 -1.32
CA CYS A 56 3.86 0.17 -2.41
C CYS A 56 2.62 -0.06 -3.29
N ILE A 57 1.46 -0.32 -2.69
CA ILE A 57 0.20 -0.54 -3.41
C ILE A 57 -0.16 0.70 -4.24
N ASP A 58 -0.01 1.89 -3.68
CA ASP A 58 -0.26 3.15 -4.38
C ASP A 58 0.61 3.31 -5.62
N HIS A 59 1.90 3.02 -5.49
CA HIS A 59 2.85 3.09 -6.60
C HIS A 59 2.47 2.10 -7.71
N LEU A 60 2.19 0.84 -7.35
CA LEU A 60 1.79 -0.19 -8.30
C LEU A 60 0.46 0.14 -8.97
N LEU A 61 -0.50 0.70 -8.24
CA LEU A 61 -1.78 1.13 -8.79
C LEU A 61 -1.59 2.23 -9.83
N ARG A 62 -0.78 3.25 -9.53
CA ARG A 62 -0.48 4.33 -10.48
C ARG A 62 0.18 3.80 -11.75
N GLN A 63 1.14 2.88 -11.62
CA GLN A 63 1.78 2.24 -12.77
C GLN A 63 0.78 1.38 -13.56
N ALA A 64 -0.10 0.65 -12.89
CA ALA A 64 -1.11 -0.18 -13.55
C ALA A 64 -2.07 0.67 -14.39
N ILE A 65 -2.55 1.78 -13.82
CA ILE A 65 -3.44 2.74 -14.48
C ILE A 65 -2.72 3.46 -15.62
N GLY A 66 -1.43 3.77 -15.45
CA GLY A 66 -0.60 4.39 -16.48
C GLY A 66 -0.17 3.46 -17.62
N GLY A 67 -0.43 2.15 -17.51
CA GLY A 67 0.06 1.16 -18.47
C GLY A 67 1.58 0.92 -18.39
N GLU A 68 2.20 1.31 -17.28
CA GLU A 68 3.65 1.21 -17.02
C GLU A 68 4.01 0.01 -16.13
N LEU A 69 3.00 -0.69 -15.58
CA LEU A 69 3.25 -1.84 -14.70
C LEU A 69 3.71 -3.05 -15.51
N GLU A 70 4.98 -3.39 -15.37
CA GLU A 70 5.56 -4.60 -15.96
C GLU A 70 5.12 -5.87 -15.23
N ASP A 71 4.94 -6.96 -15.98
CA ASP A 71 4.66 -8.28 -15.41
C ASP A 71 5.93 -8.89 -14.80
N GLY A 72 6.13 -8.67 -13.51
CA GLY A 72 7.33 -9.08 -12.80
C GLY A 72 7.29 -8.78 -11.31
N ILE A 73 8.39 -9.07 -10.62
CA ILE A 73 8.54 -8.78 -9.19
C ILE A 73 8.81 -7.28 -9.03
N GLN A 74 7.84 -6.55 -8.47
CA GLN A 74 7.95 -5.10 -8.25
C GLN A 74 8.32 -4.74 -6.80
N VAL A 75 7.97 -5.59 -5.83
CA VAL A 75 8.17 -5.34 -4.39
C VAL A 75 8.67 -6.62 -3.72
N VAL A 76 9.70 -6.49 -2.88
CA VAL A 76 10.24 -7.61 -2.09
C VAL A 76 10.08 -7.30 -0.61
N TYR A 77 9.33 -8.15 0.09
CA TYR A 77 9.21 -8.12 1.54
C TYR A 77 10.10 -9.19 2.18
N VAL A 78 10.93 -8.79 3.14
CA VAL A 78 11.83 -9.68 3.88
C VAL A 78 11.46 -9.67 5.35
N SER A 79 11.29 -10.86 5.92
CA SER A 79 10.96 -11.06 7.33
C SER A 79 11.94 -12.06 7.95
N PRO A 80 12.36 -11.84 9.22
CA PRO A 80 13.16 -12.82 9.94
C PRO A 80 12.37 -14.09 10.34
N LEU A 81 11.04 -14.07 10.22
CA LEU A 81 10.15 -15.15 10.64
C LEU A 81 9.25 -15.61 9.49
N ARG A 82 9.21 -16.93 9.24
CA ARG A 82 8.34 -17.55 8.23
C ARG A 82 6.85 -17.35 8.52
N ALA A 83 6.45 -17.41 9.78
CA ALA A 83 5.05 -17.20 10.18
C ALA A 83 4.59 -15.78 9.79
N LEU A 84 5.42 -14.78 10.07
CA LEU A 84 5.12 -13.40 9.71
C LEU A 84 5.05 -13.21 8.17
N SER A 85 5.89 -13.89 7.39
CA SER A 85 5.76 -13.85 5.92
C SER A 85 4.42 -14.40 5.43
N HIS A 86 3.94 -15.48 6.04
CA HIS A 86 2.63 -16.06 5.71
C HIS A 86 1.50 -15.08 6.07
N ASP A 87 1.55 -14.50 7.27
CA ASP A 87 0.53 -13.56 7.74
C ASP A 87 0.46 -12.32 6.84
N ILE A 88 1.61 -11.78 6.43
CA ILE A 88 1.67 -10.63 5.53
C ILE A 88 1.08 -10.95 4.16
N HIS A 89 1.38 -12.12 3.59
CA HIS A 89 0.79 -12.54 2.31
C HIS A 89 -0.74 -12.49 2.39
N LYS A 90 -1.35 -13.18 3.35
CA LYS A 90 -2.81 -13.21 3.54
C LYS A 90 -3.40 -11.82 3.77
N ASN A 91 -2.72 -10.99 4.57
CA ASN A 91 -3.18 -9.65 4.89
C ASN A 91 -3.11 -8.68 3.70
N LEU A 92 -2.38 -9.01 2.63
CA LEU A 92 -2.30 -8.20 1.41
C LEU A 92 -3.34 -8.59 0.36
N GLU A 93 -3.82 -9.84 0.35
CA GLU A 93 -4.79 -10.30 -0.65
C GLU A 93 -6.07 -9.47 -0.64
N LEU A 94 -6.63 -9.21 0.55
CA LEU A 94 -7.88 -8.46 0.69
C LEU A 94 -7.73 -6.98 0.28
N PRO A 95 -6.78 -6.18 0.81
CA PRO A 95 -6.55 -4.82 0.34
C PRO A 95 -6.33 -4.71 -1.17
N LEU A 96 -5.54 -5.62 -1.75
CA LEU A 96 -5.27 -5.61 -3.19
C LEU A 96 -6.53 -5.88 -4.02
N ALA A 97 -7.36 -6.83 -3.60
CA ALA A 97 -8.61 -7.14 -4.26
C ALA A 97 -9.59 -5.95 -4.20
N GLU A 98 -9.81 -5.40 -3.01
CA GLU A 98 -10.75 -4.29 -2.80
C GLU A 98 -10.31 -3.01 -3.52
N ILE A 99 -9.02 -2.67 -3.47
CA ILE A 99 -8.47 -1.52 -4.19
C ILE A 99 -8.59 -1.71 -5.71
N SER A 100 -8.36 -2.92 -6.21
CA SER A 100 -8.51 -3.22 -7.64
C SER A 100 -9.97 -3.11 -8.10
N GLU A 101 -10.90 -3.61 -7.30
CA GLU A 101 -12.34 -3.52 -7.58
C GLU A 101 -12.84 -2.07 -7.57
N MET A 102 -12.39 -1.26 -6.60
CA MET A 102 -12.71 0.16 -6.56
C MET A 102 -12.08 0.92 -7.74
N ALA A 103 -10.84 0.61 -8.12
CA ALA A 103 -10.22 1.21 -9.29
C ALA A 103 -11.04 0.92 -10.57
N LEU A 104 -11.45 -0.33 -10.76
CA LEU A 104 -12.29 -0.72 -11.88
C LEU A 104 -13.65 -0.01 -11.87
N SER A 105 -14.29 0.07 -10.71
CA SER A 105 -15.59 0.76 -10.54
C SER A 105 -15.48 2.26 -10.81
N ALA A 106 -14.33 2.87 -10.53
CA ALA A 106 -14.01 4.26 -10.87
C ALA A 106 -13.59 4.46 -12.35
N GLY A 107 -13.62 3.40 -13.17
CA GLY A 107 -13.30 3.46 -14.60
C GLY A 107 -11.81 3.36 -14.93
N PHE A 108 -10.97 3.04 -13.96
CA PHE A 108 -9.55 2.80 -14.21
C PHE A 108 -9.33 1.36 -14.68
N LEU A 109 -8.67 1.22 -15.82
CA LEU A 109 -8.27 -0.07 -16.38
C LEU A 109 -6.77 -0.25 -16.17
N GLY A 110 -6.37 -1.46 -15.79
CA GLY A 110 -4.97 -1.80 -15.59
C GLY A 110 -4.80 -3.29 -15.30
N PRO A 111 -3.57 -3.82 -15.42
CA PRO A 111 -3.27 -5.20 -15.02
C PRO A 111 -3.54 -5.42 -13.53
N ARG A 112 -3.93 -6.66 -13.18
CA ARG A 112 -4.20 -7.03 -11.79
C ARG A 112 -2.91 -7.10 -10.97
N ILE A 113 -2.87 -6.34 -9.87
CA ILE A 113 -1.81 -6.41 -8.86
C ILE A 113 -2.03 -7.65 -7.99
N ARG A 114 -0.96 -8.40 -7.71
CA ARG A 114 -0.99 -9.66 -6.96
C ARG A 114 0.29 -9.85 -6.15
N VAL A 115 0.20 -10.70 -5.14
CA VAL A 115 1.30 -11.19 -4.30
C VAL A 115 1.67 -12.62 -4.65
#